data_AF-A0A919HP90-F1
#
_entry.id   AF-A0A919HP90-F1
#
_cell.length_a   1.000
_cell.length_b   1.000
_cell.length_c   1.000
_cell.angle_alpha   90.00
_cell.angle_beta   90.00
_cell.angle_gamma   90.00
#
_symmetry.space_group_name_H-M   'P 1'
#
loop_
_entity.id
_entity.type
_entity.pdbx_description
1 polymer ?
#
loop_
_entity_poly.entity_id
_entity_poly.type
_entity_poly.pdbx_seq_one_letter_code
_entity_poly.pdbx_strand_id
1 'polypeptide(L)'
;MSDYFYLFRGFVLAAAGLLNGRRATTHWRYTAALQSRFPQIQVVEDVLYVGDALLMTSAGSAAGIDLCLHLVREDFGSEAANVVARRPVVSPHRDGGQAQQVLRPVARSRESLRLGQLFDYLHQHLAASHTVASLAQRAGMGTRTFCAALRRPPVKRPPAGCWRNDCCAPAST
;
A
#
# COMPACT_ATOMS: atom_id res chain seq x y z
N MET A 1 -24.11 1.10 23.79
CA MET A 1 -22.96 1.79 24.41
C MET A 1 -21.70 1.48 23.60
N SER A 2 -21.60 1.98 22.37
CA SER A 2 -20.36 1.91 21.55
C SER A 2 -20.24 3.06 20.54
N ASP A 3 -21.13 4.06 20.59
CA ASP A 3 -21.26 5.08 19.54
C ASP A 3 -20.23 6.23 19.65
N TYR A 4 -19.27 6.13 20.57
CA TYR A 4 -18.32 7.22 20.90
C TYR A 4 -16.85 6.95 20.58
N PHE A 5 -16.45 5.73 20.19
CA PHE A 5 -15.00 5.40 20.19
C PHE A 5 -14.22 5.82 18.94
N TYR A 6 -14.87 6.27 17.86
CA TYR A 6 -14.15 6.78 16.68
C TYR A 6 -14.90 7.92 16.01
N LEU A 7 -14.83 9.12 16.61
CA LEU A 7 -15.19 10.34 15.92
C LEU A 7 -14.12 10.60 14.84
N PHE A 8 -14.31 9.97 13.67
CA PHE A 8 -13.45 10.10 12.49
C PHE A 8 -13.28 11.59 12.18
N ARG A 9 -12.09 12.11 12.42
CA ARG A 9 -11.71 13.54 12.50
C ARG A 9 -12.36 14.47 11.46
N GLY A 10 -12.66 13.98 10.25
CA GLY A 10 -13.42 14.71 9.23
C GLY A 10 -14.85 15.10 9.65
N PHE A 11 -15.57 14.26 10.40
CA PHE A 11 -16.93 14.56 10.88
C PHE A 11 -16.97 15.69 11.91
N VAL A 12 -15.92 15.85 12.73
CA VAL A 12 -15.83 16.95 13.69
C VAL A 12 -15.64 18.27 12.98
N LEU A 13 -14.69 18.31 12.04
CA LEU A 13 -14.42 19.48 11.22
C LEU A 13 -15.62 19.85 10.35
N ALA A 14 -16.36 18.85 9.87
CA ALA A 14 -17.61 19.02 9.13
C ALA A 14 -18.72 19.61 10.01
N ALA A 15 -18.92 19.04 11.21
CA ALA A 15 -19.91 19.54 12.17
C ALA A 15 -19.61 20.96 12.65
N ALA A 16 -18.34 21.33 12.73
CA ALA A 16 -17.90 22.70 13.02
C ALA A 16 -18.04 23.67 11.83
N GLY A 17 -18.46 23.19 10.65
CA GLY A 17 -18.59 24.00 9.44
C GLY A 17 -17.27 24.38 8.76
N LEU A 18 -16.14 23.89 9.26
CA LEU A 18 -14.80 24.23 8.76
C LEU A 18 -14.50 23.64 7.37
N LEU A 19 -15.28 22.63 6.96
CA LEU A 19 -15.14 21.94 5.68
C LEU A 19 -16.10 22.43 4.59
N ASN A 20 -16.96 23.39 4.87
CA ASN A 20 -17.94 23.87 3.89
C ASN A 20 -17.24 24.48 2.67
N GLY A 21 -17.58 23.99 1.47
CA GLY A 21 -16.97 24.39 0.21
C GLY A 21 -15.55 23.84 -0.02
N ARG A 22 -15.04 22.98 0.86
CA ARG A 22 -13.68 22.42 0.79
C ARG A 22 -13.68 20.96 0.39
N ARG A 23 -12.54 20.52 -0.14
CA ARG A 23 -12.25 19.09 -0.38
C ARG A 23 -11.88 18.41 0.93
N ALA A 24 -12.50 17.28 1.20
CA ALA A 24 -12.17 16.47 2.37
C ALA A 24 -12.24 14.98 2.05
N THR A 25 -11.52 14.16 2.80
CA THR A 25 -11.62 12.71 2.74
C THR A 25 -11.85 12.13 4.14
N THR A 26 -12.31 10.90 4.16
CA THR A 26 -12.42 10.07 5.36
C THR A 26 -12.22 8.62 4.97
N HIS A 27 -12.28 7.71 5.93
CA HIS A 27 -12.19 6.29 5.65
C HIS A 27 -13.28 5.87 4.66
N TRP A 28 -12.92 5.08 3.66
CA TRP A 28 -13.78 4.67 2.53
C TRP A 28 -15.19 4.20 2.95
N ARG A 29 -15.29 3.51 4.10
CA ARG A 29 -16.58 3.04 4.63
C ARG A 29 -17.57 4.18 4.96
N TYR A 30 -17.07 5.40 5.19
CA TYR A 30 -17.84 6.53 5.68
C TYR A 30 -17.89 7.71 4.70
N THR A 31 -17.30 7.61 3.50
CA THR A 31 -17.32 8.70 2.51
C THR A 31 -18.74 9.08 2.12
N ALA A 32 -19.59 8.10 1.79
CA ALA A 32 -21.00 8.32 1.48
C ALA A 32 -21.79 8.91 2.65
N ALA A 33 -21.51 8.47 3.88
CA ALA A 33 -22.14 9.01 5.08
C ALA A 33 -21.73 10.47 5.35
N LEU A 34 -20.47 10.82 5.09
CA LEU A 34 -19.97 12.19 5.23
C LEU A 34 -20.61 13.11 4.19
N GLN A 35 -20.66 12.67 2.92
CA GLN A 35 -21.23 13.46 1.81
C GLN A 35 -22.72 13.71 2.00
N SER A 36 -23.47 12.68 2.42
CA SER A 36 -24.92 12.81 2.64
C SER A 36 -25.27 13.72 3.81
N ARG A 37 -24.49 13.66 4.90
CA ARG A 37 -24.73 14.49 6.09
C ARG A 37 -24.27 15.93 5.94
N PHE A 38 -23.25 16.18 5.13
CA PHE A 38 -22.67 17.50 4.92
C PHE A 38 -22.52 17.80 3.42
N PRO A 39 -23.63 18.15 2.73
CA PRO A 39 -23.65 18.27 1.26
C PRO A 39 -22.79 19.42 0.71
N GLN A 40 -22.37 20.36 1.55
CA GLN A 40 -21.48 21.46 1.15
C GLN A 40 -20.00 21.04 1.08
N ILE A 41 -19.66 19.86 1.58
CA ILE A 41 -18.30 19.33 1.51
C ILE A 41 -18.12 18.60 0.18
N GLN A 42 -16.97 18.79 -0.47
CA GLN A 42 -16.56 18.01 -1.63
C GLN A 42 -15.82 16.76 -1.13
N VAL A 43 -16.53 15.65 -0.93
CA VAL A 43 -15.88 14.42 -0.45
C VAL A 43 -15.07 13.77 -1.57
N VAL A 44 -13.77 13.60 -1.33
CA VAL A 44 -12.84 12.92 -2.23
C VAL A 44 -12.65 11.50 -1.70
N GLU A 45 -13.11 10.54 -2.50
CA GLU A 45 -13.03 9.12 -2.18
C GLU A 45 -11.67 8.54 -2.55
N ASP A 46 -11.31 7.42 -1.90
CA ASP A 46 -10.13 6.60 -2.22
C ASP A 46 -8.78 7.36 -2.29
N VAL A 47 -8.61 8.38 -1.44
CA VAL A 47 -7.33 9.08 -1.23
C VAL A 47 -6.91 8.95 0.24
N LEU A 48 -5.61 8.89 0.52
CA LEU A 48 -5.10 8.83 1.89
C LEU A 48 -5.32 10.15 2.64
N TYR A 49 -5.04 11.28 1.99
CA TYR A 49 -5.27 12.59 2.56
C TYR A 49 -5.50 13.62 1.47
N VAL A 50 -6.25 14.67 1.81
CA VAL A 50 -6.56 15.79 0.90
C VAL A 50 -6.82 17.05 1.72
N GLY A 51 -6.53 18.20 1.11
CA GLY A 51 -6.82 19.50 1.68
C GLY A 51 -5.94 20.58 1.09
N ASP A 52 -5.87 21.68 1.81
CA ASP A 52 -5.03 22.84 1.53
C ASP A 52 -4.11 23.14 2.73
N ALA A 53 -3.29 24.18 2.62
CA ALA A 53 -2.32 24.55 3.66
C ALA A 53 -2.97 24.92 5.02
N LEU A 54 -4.24 25.33 5.04
CA LEU A 54 -4.95 25.66 6.28
C LEU A 54 -5.64 24.44 6.90
N LEU A 55 -6.17 23.53 6.07
CA LEU A 55 -6.98 22.43 6.54
C LEU A 55 -6.82 21.19 5.68
N MET A 56 -6.36 20.10 6.30
CA MET A 56 -6.22 18.79 5.68
C MET A 56 -6.97 17.72 6.44
N THR A 57 -7.44 16.71 5.71
CA THR A 57 -8.16 15.54 6.24
C THR A 57 -7.51 14.26 5.74
N SER A 58 -7.61 13.19 6.52
CA SER A 58 -7.06 11.87 6.17
C SER A 58 -8.10 10.75 6.27
N ALA A 59 -7.81 9.66 5.57
CA ALA A 59 -8.62 8.46 5.44
C ALA A 59 -8.70 7.58 6.69
N GLY A 60 -8.08 7.97 7.80
CA GLY A 60 -8.01 7.17 9.03
C GLY A 60 -6.62 7.19 9.66
N SER A 61 -6.39 6.27 10.60
CA SER A 61 -5.21 6.31 11.47
C SER A 61 -3.88 6.20 10.71
N ALA A 62 -3.74 5.20 9.84
CA ALA A 62 -2.52 5.01 9.05
C ALA A 62 -2.28 6.19 8.09
N ALA A 63 -3.33 6.62 7.39
CA ALA A 63 -3.26 7.77 6.51
C ALA A 63 -3.03 9.11 7.26
N GLY A 64 -3.34 9.15 8.56
CA GLY A 64 -2.97 10.27 9.44
C GLY A 64 -1.47 10.35 9.67
N ILE A 65 -0.76 9.21 9.76
CA ILE A 65 0.70 9.19 9.83
C ILE A 65 1.27 9.69 8.50
N ASP A 66 0.72 9.22 7.38
CA ASP A 66 1.11 9.67 6.03
C ASP A 66 0.92 11.21 5.89
N LEU A 67 -0.21 11.75 6.36
CA LEU A 67 -0.47 13.19 6.38
C LEU A 67 0.52 13.96 7.27
N CYS A 68 0.84 13.45 8.46
CA CYS A 68 1.84 14.09 9.33
C CYS A 68 3.23 14.15 8.65
N LEU A 69 3.65 13.08 7.98
CA LEU A 69 4.91 13.06 7.24
C LEU A 69 4.90 13.99 6.04
N HIS A 70 3.75 14.14 5.38
CA HIS A 70 3.57 15.13 4.32
C HIS A 70 3.79 16.56 4.85
N LEU A 71 3.16 16.92 5.97
CA LEU A 71 3.33 18.24 6.58
C LEU A 71 4.78 18.51 6.99
N VAL A 72 5.45 17.53 7.64
CA VAL A 72 6.88 17.65 7.98
C VAL A 72 7.74 17.88 6.74
N ARG A 73 7.39 17.26 5.60
CA ARG A 73 8.12 17.47 4.36
C ARG A 73 7.91 18.86 3.78
N GLU A 74 6.68 19.36 3.79
CA GLU A 74 6.38 20.72 3.32
C GLU A 74 7.14 21.77 4.16
N ASP A 75 7.18 21.58 5.48
CA ASP A 75 7.78 22.55 6.40
C ASP A 75 9.32 22.44 6.52
N PHE A 76 9.87 21.22 6.48
CA PHE A 76 11.27 20.93 6.82
C PHE A 76 12.03 20.13 5.74
N GLY A 77 11.40 19.85 4.61
CA GLY A 77 12.01 19.11 3.51
C GLY A 77 12.02 17.59 3.69
N SER A 78 12.48 16.90 2.63
CA SER A 78 12.41 15.45 2.51
C SER A 78 13.33 14.70 3.47
N GLU A 79 14.49 15.26 3.79
CA GLU A 79 15.46 14.64 4.71
C GLU A 79 14.89 14.54 6.14
N ALA A 80 14.31 15.62 6.65
CA ALA A 80 13.68 15.65 7.97
C ALA A 80 12.51 14.65 8.05
N ALA A 81 11.65 14.62 7.04
CA ALA A 81 10.55 13.65 6.96
C ALA A 81 11.05 12.20 6.98
N ASN A 82 12.14 11.90 6.26
CA ASN A 82 12.75 10.56 6.25
C ASN A 82 13.29 10.14 7.63
N VAL A 83 13.88 11.08 8.38
CA VAL A 83 14.34 10.82 9.75
C VAL A 83 13.14 10.53 10.67
N VAL A 84 12.07 11.32 10.57
CA VAL A 84 10.86 11.13 11.37
C VAL A 84 10.20 9.80 11.08
N ALA A 85 10.08 9.40 9.80
CA ALA A 85 9.42 8.16 9.38
C ALA A 85 10.09 6.88 9.93
N ARG A 86 11.38 6.93 10.24
CA ARG A 86 12.12 5.78 10.82
C ARG A 86 11.64 5.45 12.24
N ARG A 87 11.17 6.42 13.02
CA ARG A 87 10.73 6.22 14.42
C ARG A 87 9.49 5.33 14.52
N PRO A 88 8.39 5.60 13.79
CA PRO A 88 7.23 4.70 13.76
C PRO A 88 7.40 3.51 12.81
N VAL A 89 8.57 3.31 12.19
CA VAL A 89 8.86 2.22 11.26
C VAL A 89 7.89 2.18 10.07
N VAL A 90 7.65 3.34 9.47
CA VAL A 90 6.79 3.46 8.29
C VAL A 90 7.60 3.82 7.06
N SER A 91 7.03 3.57 5.87
CA SER A 91 7.65 4.05 4.64
C SER A 91 7.73 5.58 4.65
N PRO A 92 8.85 6.16 4.21
CA PRO A 92 9.06 7.61 4.28
C PRO A 92 8.08 8.41 3.42
N HIS A 93 7.47 7.79 2.40
CA HIS A 93 6.48 8.46 1.58
C HIS A 93 5.41 7.53 1.04
N ARG A 94 4.17 7.99 1.15
CA ARG A 94 2.99 7.54 0.42
C ARG A 94 2.26 8.78 -0.07
N ASP A 95 2.08 8.91 -1.38
CA ASP A 95 1.37 10.07 -1.95
C ASP A 95 -0.08 10.12 -1.46
N GLY A 96 -0.59 11.33 -1.20
CA GLY A 96 -1.97 11.52 -0.74
C GLY A 96 -3.01 10.94 -1.69
N GLY A 97 -2.72 10.91 -3.01
CA GLY A 97 -3.56 10.31 -4.03
C GLY A 97 -3.49 8.78 -4.12
N GLN A 98 -2.70 8.12 -3.28
CA GLN A 98 -2.71 6.65 -3.23
C GLN A 98 -4.06 6.14 -2.75
N ALA A 99 -4.53 5.06 -3.39
CA ALA A 99 -5.76 4.38 -2.99
C ALA A 99 -5.70 3.93 -1.53
N GLN A 100 -6.80 4.14 -0.80
CA GLN A 100 -6.97 3.65 0.57
C GLN A 100 -7.02 2.12 0.59
N GLN A 101 -7.61 1.53 -0.46
CA GLN A 101 -7.77 0.10 -0.59
C GLN A 101 -7.39 -0.36 -1.98
N VAL A 102 -6.31 -1.14 -2.07
CA VAL A 102 -5.99 -1.88 -3.29
C VAL A 102 -6.88 -3.13 -3.32
N LEU A 103 -8.05 -3.04 -3.96
CA LEU A 103 -8.86 -4.20 -4.31
C LEU A 103 -8.07 -5.08 -5.27
N ARG A 104 -7.37 -6.06 -4.73
CA ARG A 104 -6.57 -6.98 -5.51
C ARG A 104 -7.34 -8.29 -5.67
N PRO A 105 -7.94 -8.56 -6.85
CA PRO A 105 -8.47 -9.89 -7.11
C PRO A 105 -7.31 -10.88 -6.97
N VAL A 106 -7.48 -11.88 -6.09
CA VAL A 106 -6.58 -13.04 -6.04
C VAL A 106 -6.52 -13.59 -7.45
N ALA A 107 -5.32 -13.69 -7.98
CA ALA A 107 -5.11 -13.89 -9.41
C ALA A 107 -5.82 -15.17 -9.90
N ARG A 108 -6.70 -15.01 -10.90
CA ARG A 108 -7.51 -16.10 -11.48
C ARG A 108 -6.80 -16.89 -12.58
N SER A 109 -5.61 -16.46 -13.01
CA SER A 109 -4.87 -17.20 -14.04
C SER A 109 -4.28 -18.47 -13.44
N ARG A 110 -4.30 -19.56 -14.22
CA ARG A 110 -3.70 -20.86 -13.81
C ARG A 110 -2.23 -20.71 -13.43
N GLU A 111 -1.50 -19.83 -14.11
CA GLU A 111 -0.10 -19.52 -13.81
C GLU A 111 0.07 -18.87 -12.43
N SER A 112 -0.79 -17.92 -12.07
CA SER A 112 -0.71 -17.26 -10.76
C SER A 112 -1.17 -18.15 -9.61
N LEU A 113 -2.13 -19.07 -9.85
CA LEU A 113 -2.50 -20.12 -8.88
C LEU A 113 -1.33 -21.08 -8.61
N ARG A 114 -0.62 -21.52 -9.66
CA ARG A 114 0.56 -22.38 -9.53
C ARG A 114 1.70 -21.70 -8.78
N LEU A 115 1.95 -20.42 -9.07
CA LEU A 115 2.95 -19.63 -8.33
C LEU A 115 2.52 -19.41 -6.87
N GLY A 116 1.23 -19.19 -6.60
CA GLY A 116 0.70 -19.11 -5.23
C GLY A 116 0.98 -20.38 -4.43
N GLN A 117 0.64 -21.54 -4.98
CA GLN A 117 0.92 -22.84 -4.35
C GLN A 117 2.42 -23.09 -4.14
N LEU A 118 3.27 -22.63 -5.08
CA LEU A 118 4.71 -22.70 -4.92
C LEU A 118 5.20 -21.83 -3.76
N PHE A 119 4.67 -20.61 -3.61
CA PHE A 119 5.02 -19.73 -2.50
C PHE A 119 4.58 -20.30 -1.15
N ASP A 120 3.40 -20.93 -1.09
CA ASP A 120 2.92 -21.61 0.13
C ASP A 120 3.84 -22.79 0.50
N TYR A 121 4.25 -23.59 -0.48
CA TYR A 121 5.22 -24.67 -0.27
C TYR A 121 6.57 -24.14 0.23
N LEU A 122 7.07 -23.06 -0.37
CA LEU A 122 8.33 -22.43 0.03
C LEU A 122 8.25 -21.90 1.46
N HIS A 123 7.15 -21.27 1.86
CA HIS A 123 6.94 -20.84 3.24
C HIS A 123 6.97 -21.99 4.24
N GLN A 124 6.45 -23.16 3.87
CA GLN A 124 6.47 -24.35 4.73
C GLN A 124 7.84 -25.05 4.75
N HIS A 125 8.67 -24.85 3.73
CA HIS A 125 9.95 -25.55 3.54
C HIS A 125 11.12 -24.58 3.36
N LEU A 126 11.16 -23.50 4.16
CA LEU A 126 12.18 -22.46 4.11
C LEU A 126 13.61 -22.98 4.34
N ALA A 127 13.76 -24.03 5.15
CA ALA A 127 15.07 -24.61 5.50
C ALA A 127 15.64 -25.55 4.41
N ALA A 128 14.83 -25.94 3.42
CA ALA A 128 15.30 -26.79 2.34
C ALA A 128 16.07 -25.98 1.29
N SER A 129 17.09 -26.60 0.68
CA SER A 129 17.80 -26.00 -0.45
C SER A 129 16.95 -26.11 -1.72
N HIS A 130 16.64 -24.98 -2.33
CA HIS A 130 15.84 -24.90 -3.56
C HIS A 130 16.68 -24.35 -4.71
N THR A 131 16.64 -25.01 -5.86
CA THR A 131 17.23 -24.50 -7.11
C THR A 131 16.14 -23.96 -8.03
N VAL A 132 16.48 -23.03 -8.93
CA VAL A 132 15.53 -22.49 -9.92
C VAL A 132 14.90 -23.61 -10.76
N ALA A 133 15.68 -24.64 -11.12
CA ALA A 133 15.18 -25.80 -11.85
C ALA A 133 14.14 -26.60 -11.03
N SER A 134 14.42 -26.86 -9.75
CA SER A 134 13.49 -27.58 -8.87
C SER A 134 12.17 -26.83 -8.65
N LEU A 135 12.23 -25.49 -8.56
CA LEU A 135 11.06 -24.64 -8.38
C LEU A 135 10.25 -24.50 -9.67
N ALA A 136 10.93 -24.39 -10.81
CA ALA A 136 10.28 -24.37 -12.13
C ALA A 136 9.52 -25.68 -12.39
N GLN A 137 10.15 -26.83 -12.08
CA GLN A 137 9.51 -28.14 -12.18
C GLN A 137 8.29 -28.24 -11.28
N ARG A 138 8.38 -27.77 -10.03
CA ARG A 138 7.25 -27.75 -9.09
C ARG A 138 6.12 -26.82 -9.51
N ALA A 139 6.44 -25.72 -10.18
CA ALA A 139 5.45 -24.82 -10.80
C ALA A 139 4.85 -25.39 -12.11
N GLY A 140 5.33 -26.53 -12.60
CA GLY A 140 4.94 -27.09 -13.90
C GLY A 140 5.29 -26.14 -15.06
N MET A 141 6.44 -25.47 -14.96
CA MET A 141 6.93 -24.47 -15.91
C MET A 141 8.34 -24.84 -16.38
N GLY A 142 8.67 -24.51 -17.64
CA GLY A 142 10.07 -24.53 -18.09
C GLY A 142 10.87 -23.43 -17.39
N THR A 143 12.16 -23.66 -17.13
CA THR A 143 13.04 -22.75 -16.38
C THR A 143 13.04 -21.32 -16.93
N ARG A 144 13.05 -21.17 -18.26
CA ARG A 144 13.02 -19.86 -18.94
C ARG A 144 11.69 -19.12 -18.71
N THR A 145 10.57 -19.83 -18.82
CA THR A 145 9.22 -19.31 -18.55
C THR A 145 9.04 -18.95 -17.09
N PHE A 146 9.55 -19.79 -16.18
CA PHE A 146 9.54 -19.55 -14.74
C PHE A 146 10.34 -18.29 -14.37
N CYS A 147 11.56 -18.15 -14.87
CA CYS A 147 12.37 -16.95 -14.68
C CYS A 147 11.70 -15.70 -15.25
N ALA A 148 11.08 -15.78 -16.43
CA ALA A 148 10.34 -14.67 -17.01
C ALA A 148 9.11 -14.29 -16.16
N ALA A 149 8.38 -15.28 -15.63
CA ALA A 149 7.24 -15.09 -14.75
C ALA A 149 7.62 -14.46 -13.39
N LEU A 150 8.79 -14.79 -12.84
CA LEU A 150 9.32 -14.17 -11.62
C LEU A 150 9.90 -12.76 -11.85
N ARG A 151 10.42 -12.49 -13.05
CA ARG A 151 10.95 -11.16 -13.43
C ARG A 151 9.86 -10.17 -13.77
N ARG A 152 8.68 -10.64 -14.21
CA ARG A 152 7.48 -9.82 -14.18
C ARG A 152 7.26 -9.42 -12.72
N PRO A 153 7.24 -8.13 -12.39
CA PRO A 153 7.19 -7.69 -11.01
C PRO A 153 5.98 -8.33 -10.33
N PRO A 154 6.17 -9.26 -9.36
CA PRO A 154 5.07 -9.57 -8.47
C PRO A 154 4.75 -8.29 -7.70
N VAL A 155 3.47 -7.99 -7.51
CA VAL A 155 3.02 -6.87 -6.65
C VAL A 155 3.53 -7.00 -5.18
N LYS A 156 4.22 -8.10 -4.83
CA LYS A 156 5.01 -8.24 -3.59
C LYS A 156 6.44 -8.69 -3.92
N ARG A 157 7.45 -7.92 -3.51
CA ARG A 157 8.83 -8.42 -3.39
C ARG A 157 8.89 -9.43 -2.23
N PRO A 158 9.53 -10.61 -2.39
CA PRO A 158 9.93 -11.41 -1.24
C PRO A 158 11.02 -10.67 -0.44
N PRO A 159 11.15 -10.95 0.87
CA PRO A 159 12.14 -10.30 1.74
C PRO A 159 13.56 -10.47 1.16
N ALA A 160 14.33 -9.39 1.21
CA ALA A 160 15.69 -9.32 0.69
C ALA A 160 16.61 -10.23 1.51
N GLY A 161 16.85 -11.44 1.02
CA GLY A 161 17.78 -12.38 1.68
C GLY A 161 18.12 -13.65 0.91
N CYS A 162 17.47 -13.95 -0.23
CA CYS A 162 17.63 -15.25 -0.90
C CYS A 162 18.16 -15.19 -2.35
N TRP A 163 18.51 -14.02 -2.87
CA TRP A 163 19.12 -13.92 -4.20
C TRP A 163 20.64 -13.89 -4.04
N ARG A 164 21.29 -15.06 -3.97
CA ARG A 164 22.71 -15.11 -4.36
C ARG A 164 22.74 -14.80 -5.85
N ASN A 165 23.45 -13.73 -6.19
CA ASN A 165 23.80 -13.33 -7.54
C ASN A 165 24.33 -14.57 -8.30
N ASP A 166 23.82 -14.80 -9.52
CA ASP A 166 24.46 -15.57 -10.62
C ASP A 166 23.47 -16.12 -11.68
N CYS A 167 22.16 -15.85 -11.60
CA CYS A 167 21.20 -16.47 -12.52
C CYS A 167 21.01 -15.81 -13.91
N CYS A 168 21.87 -14.87 -14.32
CA CYS A 168 21.81 -14.36 -15.71
C CYS A 168 23.11 -13.66 -16.15
N ALA A 169 24.17 -14.43 -16.39
CA ALA A 169 25.18 -14.01 -17.36
C ALA A 169 24.70 -14.40 -18.77
N PRO A 170 24.79 -13.52 -19.79
CA PRO A 170 24.66 -13.96 -21.17
C PRO A 170 25.85 -14.86 -21.52
N ALA A 171 25.59 -15.99 -22.18
CA ALA A 171 26.65 -16.83 -22.74
C ALA A 171 27.45 -15.98 -23.74
N SER A 172 28.73 -15.77 -23.45
CA SER A 172 29.70 -15.20 -24.39
C SER A 172 29.97 -16.22 -25.50
N THR A 173 29.93 -15.74 -26.74
CA THR A 173 30.33 -16.44 -27.96
C THR A 173 31.79 -16.85 -27.94
#